data_AF-A0A7S1GP09-F1
#
_entry.id   AF-A0A7S1GP09-F1
#
_cell.length_a   1.000
_cell.length_b   1.000
_cell.length_c   1.000
_cell.angle_alpha   90.00
_cell.angle_beta   90.00
_cell.angle_gamma   90.00
#
_symmetry.space_group_name_H-M   'P 1'
#
loop_
_entity.id
_entity.type
_entity.pdbx_description
1 polymer ?
#
loop_
_entity_poly.entity_id
_entity_poly.type
_entity_poly.pdbx_seq_one_letter_code
_entity_poly.pdbx_strand_id
1 'polypeptide(L)'
;DCLAVVIQFRGSLRATRKNRNPESTLYHVEVGANIGACIVELLLSDKNIHVIAFEPFPKNLFCLTSTLLRNPDFHRRVTVFPVALGQNSGSIQIALEQR
;
A
#
# COMPACT_ATOMS: atom_id res chain seq x y z
N ASP A 1 14.66 -18.07 -2.02
CA ASP A 1 15.02 -16.64 -2.16
C ASP A 1 13.82 -15.81 -2.57
N CYS A 2 13.58 -14.67 -1.91
CA CYS A 2 12.51 -13.74 -2.28
C CYS A 2 13.12 -12.56 -3.04
N LEU A 3 12.66 -12.29 -4.25
CA LEU A 3 13.06 -11.13 -5.05
C LEU A 3 12.00 -10.05 -4.92
N ALA A 4 12.40 -8.84 -4.52
CA ALA A 4 11.56 -7.65 -4.64
C ALA A 4 11.78 -7.03 -6.01
N VAL A 5 10.72 -6.94 -6.81
CA VAL A 5 10.73 -6.05 -7.98
C VAL A 5 10.52 -4.63 -7.48
N VAL A 6 11.40 -3.72 -7.90
CA VAL A 6 11.32 -2.29 -7.65
C VAL A 6 10.77 -1.63 -8.90
N ILE A 7 9.70 -0.85 -8.76
CA ILE A 7 9.16 -0.04 -9.86
C ILE A 7 9.60 1.41 -9.68
N GLN A 8 10.07 2.00 -10.78
CA GLN A 8 10.39 3.43 -10.84
C GLN A 8 9.10 4.26 -10.74
N PHE A 9 9.01 5.11 -9.73
CA PHE A 9 7.97 6.13 -9.66
C PHE A 9 8.47 7.45 -10.29
N ARG A 10 7.88 7.89 -11.41
CA ARG A 10 8.22 9.17 -12.08
C ARG A 10 7.22 10.30 -11.79
N GLY A 11 6.42 10.18 -10.73
CA GLY A 11 5.44 11.20 -10.34
C GLY A 11 5.95 12.17 -9.28
N SER A 12 5.42 13.40 -9.29
CA SER A 12 5.51 14.32 -8.14
C SER A 12 4.17 14.27 -7.40
N LEU A 13 4.17 13.79 -6.15
CA LEU A 13 3.03 13.90 -5.26
C LEU A 13 2.98 15.32 -4.70
N ARG A 14 2.08 16.16 -5.22
CA ARG A 14 1.78 17.48 -4.63
C ARG A 14 0.56 17.36 -3.72
N ALA A 15 0.78 17.45 -2.42
CA ALA A 15 -0.30 17.59 -1.45
C ALA A 15 -0.93 18.99 -1.60
N THR A 16 -2.00 19.10 -2.38
CA THR A 16 -2.78 20.34 -2.44
C THR A 16 -3.89 20.28 -1.39
N ARG A 17 -3.81 21.11 -0.35
CA ARG A 17 -4.89 21.29 0.63
C ARG A 17 -6.01 22.11 -0.04
N LYS A 18 -6.86 21.45 -0.82
CA LYS A 18 -8.03 22.08 -1.46
C LYS A 18 -9.22 22.03 -0.50
N ASN A 19 -10.02 23.10 -0.47
CA ASN A 19 -11.27 23.20 0.30
C ASN A 19 -12.15 21.98 -0.02
N ARG A 20 -12.39 21.12 0.98
CA ARG A 20 -12.90 19.75 0.76
C ARG A 20 -14.41 19.76 0.55
N ASN A 21 -14.84 19.26 -0.61
CA ASN A 21 -16.20 18.77 -0.77
C ASN A 21 -16.30 17.43 0.00
N PRO A 22 -17.20 17.28 0.99
CA PRO A 22 -17.31 16.05 1.79
C PRO A 22 -17.56 14.77 0.98
N GLU A 23 -18.02 14.90 -0.27
CA GLU A 23 -18.29 13.78 -1.19
C GLU A 23 -17.07 13.35 -2.04
N SER A 24 -15.91 14.01 -1.92
CA SER A 24 -14.76 13.68 -2.78
C SER A 24 -13.98 12.47 -2.27
N THR A 25 -13.76 11.48 -3.14
CA THR A 25 -12.85 10.35 -2.89
C THR A 25 -11.42 10.81 -2.61
N LEU A 26 -10.80 10.28 -1.55
CA LEU A 26 -9.42 10.57 -1.16
C LEU A 26 -8.54 9.36 -1.45
N TYR A 27 -7.40 9.57 -2.11
CA TYR A 27 -6.42 8.53 -2.35
C TYR A 27 -5.22 8.68 -1.41
N HIS A 28 -4.91 7.61 -0.69
CA HIS A 28 -3.72 7.48 0.14
C HIS A 28 -2.75 6.50 -0.51
N VAL A 29 -1.47 6.86 -0.57
CA VAL A 29 -0.40 5.99 -1.08
C VAL A 29 0.40 5.49 0.10
N GLU A 30 0.36 4.18 0.34
CA GLU A 30 1.10 3.52 1.42
C GLU A 30 2.32 2.81 0.84
N VAL A 31 3.52 3.27 1.20
CA VAL A 31 4.79 2.70 0.74
C VAL A 31 5.42 1.90 1.88
N GLY A 32 5.58 0.58 1.69
CA GLY A 32 5.98 -0.31 2.77
C GLY A 32 4.79 -0.65 3.68
N ALA A 33 3.68 -1.09 3.06
CA ALA A 33 2.43 -1.35 3.76
C ALA A 33 2.53 -2.43 4.86
N ASN A 34 3.59 -3.25 4.84
CA ASN A 34 3.87 -4.26 5.84
C ASN A 34 2.63 -5.16 6.04
N ILE A 35 2.21 -5.43 7.28
CA ILE A 35 1.02 -6.22 7.59
C ILE A 35 -0.31 -5.47 7.46
N GLY A 36 -0.30 -4.18 7.06
CA GLY A 36 -1.52 -3.41 6.80
C GLY A 36 -2.15 -2.70 7.98
N ALA A 37 -1.46 -2.54 9.12
CA ALA A 37 -2.04 -1.90 10.31
C ALA A 37 -2.51 -0.46 10.04
N CYS A 38 -1.66 0.38 9.45
CA CYS A 38 -1.98 1.77 9.09
C CYS A 38 -3.13 1.86 8.08
N ILE A 39 -3.20 0.91 7.14
CA ILE A 39 -4.26 0.83 6.13
C ILE A 39 -5.61 0.60 6.80
N VAL A 40 -5.68 -0.34 7.74
CA VAL A 40 -6.94 -0.64 8.46
C VAL A 40 -7.40 0.55 9.27
N GLU A 41 -6.50 1.22 9.98
CA GLU A 41 -6.82 2.44 10.75
C GLU A 41 -7.41 3.54 9.85
N LEU A 42 -6.76 3.82 8.72
CA LEU A 42 -7.23 4.81 7.75
C LEU A 42 -8.63 4.47 7.22
N LEU A 43 -8.86 3.22 6.80
CA LEU A 43 -10.14 2.78 6.25
C LEU A 43 -11.28 2.80 7.29
N LEU A 44 -10.96 2.65 8.57
CA LEU A 44 -11.92 2.77 9.67
C LEU A 44 -12.24 4.24 10.00
N SER A 45 -11.26 5.14 9.85
CA SER A 45 -11.45 6.56 10.14
C SER A 45 -12.34 7.30 9.14
N ASP A 46 -12.30 6.91 7.86
CA ASP A 46 -13.04 7.57 6.78
C ASP A 46 -13.43 6.57 5.68
N LYS A 47 -14.71 6.60 5.29
CA LYS A 47 -15.27 5.73 4.24
C LYS A 47 -14.86 6.17 2.83
N ASN A 48 -14.45 7.43 2.65
CA ASN A 48 -14.08 8.02 1.37
C ASN A 48 -12.60 7.82 1.02
N ILE A 49 -11.80 7.23 1.93
CA ILE A 49 -10.40 6.90 1.68
C ILE A 49 -10.28 5.60 0.87
N HIS A 50 -9.49 5.68 -0.20
CA HIS A 50 -8.99 4.58 -1.01
C HIS A 50 -7.47 4.53 -0.87
N VAL A 51 -6.91 3.33 -0.81
CA VAL A 51 -5.50 3.08 -0.56
C VAL A 51 -4.85 2.37 -1.73
N ILE A 52 -3.71 2.89 -2.16
CA ILE A 52 -2.77 2.25 -3.08
C ILE A 52 -1.58 1.81 -2.25
N ALA A 53 -1.45 0.51 -2.02
CA ALA A 53 -0.47 -0.07 -1.10
C ALA A 53 0.65 -0.79 -1.85
N PHE A 54 1.89 -0.56 -1.45
CA PHE A 54 3.07 -1.24 -1.98
C PHE A 54 3.75 -2.02 -0.86
N GLU A 55 3.87 -3.34 -1.02
CA GLU A 55 4.58 -4.20 -0.07
C GLU A 55 5.32 -5.32 -0.82
N PRO A 56 6.65 -5.34 -0.80
CA PRO A 56 7.42 -6.35 -1.53
C PRO A 56 7.57 -7.69 -0.78
N PHE A 57 7.40 -7.74 0.55
CA PHE A 57 7.74 -8.94 1.31
C PHE A 57 6.59 -9.95 1.35
N PRO A 58 6.78 -11.21 0.87
CA PRO A 58 5.68 -12.17 0.76
C PRO A 58 4.97 -12.51 2.08
N LYS A 59 5.70 -12.54 3.21
CA LYS A 59 5.09 -12.82 4.53
C LYS A 59 4.14 -11.69 4.95
N ASN A 60 4.54 -10.45 4.68
CA ASN A 60 3.73 -9.26 4.97
C ASN A 60 2.51 -9.22 4.03
N LEU A 61 2.72 -9.48 2.73
CA LEU A 61 1.64 -9.60 1.75
C LEU A 61 0.59 -10.63 2.14
N PHE A 62 1.00 -11.80 2.62
CA PHE A 62 0.07 -12.82 3.10
C PHE A 62 -0.81 -12.28 4.24
N CYS A 63 -0.21 -11.65 5.26
CA CYS A 63 -0.95 -11.06 6.37
C CYS A 63 -1.88 -9.92 5.93
N LEU A 64 -1.38 -9.01 5.09
CA LEU A 64 -2.11 -7.86 4.56
C LEU A 64 -3.32 -8.34 3.75
N THR A 65 -3.10 -9.19 2.75
CA THR A 65 -4.18 -9.69 1.87
C THR A 65 -5.19 -10.54 2.64
N SER A 66 -4.75 -11.37 3.59
CA SER A 66 -5.65 -12.13 4.47
C SER A 66 -6.55 -11.20 5.28
N THR A 67 -6.01 -10.10 5.80
CA THR A 67 -6.78 -9.10 6.54
C THR A 67 -7.81 -8.40 5.63
N LEU A 68 -7.41 -7.99 4.43
CA LEU A 68 -8.30 -7.33 3.47
C LEU A 68 -9.43 -8.26 2.99
N LEU A 69 -9.13 -9.52 2.68
CA LEU A 69 -10.12 -10.49 2.21
C LEU A 69 -11.17 -10.84 3.29
N ARG A 70 -10.78 -10.82 4.57
CA ARG A 70 -11.70 -11.03 5.70
C ARG A 70 -12.62 -9.84 5.97
N ASN A 71 -12.38 -8.69 5.35
CA ASN A 71 -13.14 -7.45 5.54
C ASN A 71 -13.64 -6.94 4.17
N PRO A 72 -14.82 -7.39 3.71
CA PRO A 72 -15.30 -7.08 2.36
C PRO A 72 -15.39 -5.58 2.04
N ASP A 73 -15.65 -4.72 3.01
CA ASP A 73 -15.71 -3.27 2.77
C ASP A 73 -14.33 -2.65 2.45
N PHE A 74 -13.24 -3.36 2.78
CA PHE A 74 -11.87 -2.91 2.50
C PHE A 74 -11.40 -3.32 1.12
N HIS A 75 -11.80 -4.50 0.61
CA HIS A 75 -11.31 -4.99 -0.69
C HIS A 75 -11.62 -4.05 -1.86
N ARG A 76 -12.73 -3.30 -1.80
CA ARG A 76 -13.10 -2.32 -2.85
C ARG A 76 -12.32 -1.01 -2.76
N ARG A 77 -11.70 -0.74 -1.62
CA ARG A 77 -11.01 0.52 -1.32
C ARG A 77 -9.50 0.36 -1.27
N VAL A 78 -8.95 -0.84 -1.37
CA VAL A 78 -7.50 -1.08 -1.32
C VAL A 78 -7.03 -1.82 -2.58
N THR A 79 -6.04 -1.27 -3.26
CA THR A 79 -5.28 -1.97 -4.30
C THR A 79 -3.87 -2.23 -3.77
N VAL A 80 -3.44 -3.50 -3.79
CA VAL A 80 -2.13 -3.93 -3.29
C VAL A 80 -1.23 -4.29 -4.46
N PHE A 81 -0.04 -3.70 -4.48
CA PHE A 81 1.03 -3.99 -5.43
C PHE A 81 2.16 -4.72 -4.70
N PRO A 82 2.49 -5.98 -5.09
CA PRO A 82 3.50 -6.80 -4.44
C PRO A 82 4.92 -6.43 -4.92
N VAL A 83 5.26 -5.14 -4.87
CA VAL A 83 6.51 -4.57 -5.39
C VAL A 83 7.00 -3.46 -4.46
N ALA A 84 8.30 -3.21 -4.48
CA ALA A 84 8.89 -2.05 -3.84
C ALA A 84 8.80 -0.84 -4.77
N LEU A 85 8.78 0.36 -4.19
CA LEU A 85 8.94 1.61 -4.94
C LEU A 85 10.37 2.10 -4.84
N GLY A 86 10.89 2.62 -5.95
CA GLY A 86 12.22 3.21 -6.00
C GLY A 86 12.33 4.28 -7.07
N GLN A 87 13.47 4.95 -7.09
CA GLN A 87 13.78 5.94 -8.13
C GLN A 87 14.06 5.30 -9.48
N ASN A 88 14.50 4.03 -9.51
CA ASN A 88 14.77 3.26 -10.71
C ASN A 88 14.11 1.90 -10.60
N SER A 89 13.77 1.32 -11.76
CA SER A 89 13.27 -0.05 -11.81
C SER A 89 14.42 -1.03 -11.62
N GLY A 90 14.16 -2.15 -10.97
CA GLY A 90 15.15 -3.20 -10.78
C GLY A 90 14.59 -4.37 -9.99
N SER A 91 15.46 -5.30 -9.63
CA SER A 91 15.13 -6.36 -8.68
C SER A 91 16.23 -6.44 -7.63
N ILE A 92 15.84 -6.58 -6.38
CA ILE A 92 16.77 -6.80 -5.28
C ILE A 92 16.40 -8.08 -4.55
N GLN A 93 17.41 -8.79 -4.05
CA GLN A 93 17.15 -9.92 -3.16
C GLN A 93 16.75 -9.37 -1.80
N ILE A 94 15.60 -9.83 -1.31
CA ILE A 94 15.16 -9.47 0.04
C ILE A 94 16.00 -10.32 1.00
N ALA A 95 16.85 -9.66 1.78
CA ALA A 95 17.56 -10.32 2.86
C ALA A 95 16.52 -10.89 3.83
N LEU A 96 16.53 -12.20 4.00
CA LEU A 96 15.76 -12.84 5.06
C LEU A 96 16.53 -12.58 6.36
N GLU A 97 15.90 -11.92 7.32
CA GLU A 97 16.43 -11.92 8.69
C GLU A 97 16.57 -13.39 9.13
N GLN A 98 17.82 -13.83 9.31
CA GLN A 98 18.13 -15.09 9.95
C GLN A 98 17.80 -14.91 11.44
N ARG A 99 16.77 -15.59 11.90
CA ARG A 99 16.47 -15.75 13.33
C ARG A 99 17.23 -16.95 13.88
#